data_AF-A0A7M2QMJ9-F1
#
_entry.id   AF-A0A7M2QMJ9-F1
#
_cell.length_a   1.000
_cell.length_b   1.000
_cell.length_c   1.000
_cell.angle_alpha   90.00
_cell.angle_beta   90.00
_cell.angle_gamma   90.00
#
_symmetry.space_group_name_H-M   'P 1'
#
loop_
_entity.id
_entity.type
_entity.pdbx_description
1 polymer ?
#
loop_
_entity_poly.entity_id
_entity_poly.type
_entity_poly.pdbx_seq_one_letter_code
_entity_poly.pdbx_strand_id
1 'polypeptide(L)'
;MAQENKKWVFTELVKDPNNIEQLISYAIYKGFKDEKARSLRKENKSEAEIEDELVKYHDHCLSSPKQLDVFRDKAAQIVGGYVAAANSGLQTRVDAEFAKFEADKKKEIAALEKKVKEAEKAALKRLMAGADQYSKQIKKPVGILEISKAWAWALIKFLFSGVPKLFATAFSIGLLFSLYGLINGDAVTGLRKGLYKTIDLTVPGEKVTSEQRDVSSNTPEGQEAPAEKSPATAGRNH
;
A
#
# COMPACT_ATOMS: atom_id res chain seq x y z
N MET A 1 -32.28 54.45 -27.95
CA MET A 1 -30.89 54.40 -28.41
C MET A 1 -30.21 53.29 -27.64
N ALA A 2 -30.01 52.13 -28.28
CA ALA A 2 -29.36 50.99 -27.64
C ALA A 2 -27.89 51.35 -27.44
N GLN A 3 -27.47 51.46 -26.19
CA GLN A 3 -26.08 51.65 -25.82
C GLN A 3 -25.32 50.42 -26.30
N GLU A 4 -24.59 50.54 -27.41
CA GLU A 4 -23.74 49.47 -27.90
C GLU A 4 -22.81 49.07 -26.76
N ASN A 5 -23.04 47.86 -26.24
CA ASN A 5 -22.36 47.36 -25.08
C ASN A 5 -20.91 47.13 -25.47
N LYS A 6 -20.04 48.11 -25.22
CA LYS A 6 -18.62 48.08 -25.59
C LYS A 6 -18.02 46.81 -25.00
N LYS A 7 -17.74 45.83 -25.86
CA LYS A 7 -17.14 44.57 -25.44
C LYS A 7 -15.70 44.81 -25.07
N TRP A 8 -15.29 44.32 -23.90
CA TRP A 8 -13.92 44.40 -23.44
C TRP A 8 -13.32 43.01 -23.43
N VAL A 9 -12.10 42.85 -23.98
CA VAL A 9 -11.38 41.56 -23.98
C VAL A 9 -11.21 41.02 -22.56
N PHE A 10 -11.05 41.90 -21.57
CA PHE A 10 -11.01 41.51 -20.16
C PHE A 10 -12.28 40.78 -19.73
N THR A 11 -13.46 41.33 -20.00
CA THR A 11 -14.75 40.72 -19.63
C THR A 11 -15.03 39.42 -20.40
N GLU A 12 -14.39 39.23 -21.57
CA GLU A 12 -14.51 37.97 -22.33
C GLU A 12 -13.56 36.88 -21.86
N LEU A 13 -12.34 37.22 -21.45
CA LEU A 13 -11.35 36.27 -20.96
C LEU A 13 -11.51 35.98 -19.46
N VAL A 14 -11.87 36.98 -18.66
CA VAL A 14 -11.97 36.93 -17.20
C VAL A 14 -13.44 37.02 -16.80
N LYS A 15 -14.03 35.86 -16.49
CA LYS A 15 -15.38 35.73 -15.94
C LYS A 15 -15.33 35.67 -14.41
N ASP A 16 -14.28 35.10 -13.85
CA ASP A 16 -14.02 35.05 -12.42
C ASP A 16 -12.67 35.73 -12.11
N PRO A 17 -12.65 36.82 -11.33
CA PRO A 17 -11.42 37.51 -10.96
C PRO A 17 -10.49 36.69 -10.05
N ASN A 18 -10.98 35.60 -9.44
CA ASN A 18 -10.15 34.69 -8.64
C ASN A 18 -9.55 33.55 -9.46
N ASN A 19 -9.95 33.41 -10.73
CA ASN A 19 -9.42 32.37 -11.60
C ASN A 19 -8.08 32.81 -12.21
N ILE A 20 -6.99 32.26 -11.67
CA ILE A 20 -5.61 32.58 -12.08
C ILE A 20 -5.39 32.29 -13.57
N GLU A 21 -5.94 31.20 -14.10
CA GLU A 21 -5.79 30.86 -15.52
C GLU A 21 -6.39 31.94 -16.41
N GLN A 22 -7.59 32.43 -16.09
CA GLN A 22 -8.25 33.50 -16.83
C GLN A 22 -7.48 34.82 -16.76
N LEU A 23 -6.95 35.17 -15.58
CA LEU A 23 -6.10 36.34 -15.41
C LEU A 23 -4.82 36.23 -16.25
N ILE A 24 -4.21 35.05 -16.29
CA ILE A 24 -3.05 34.78 -17.13
C ILE A 24 -3.43 34.88 -18.62
N SER A 25 -4.58 34.37 -19.05
CA SER A 25 -5.06 34.54 -20.44
C SER A 25 -5.13 36.01 -20.83
N TYR A 26 -5.65 36.87 -19.94
CA TYR A 26 -5.70 38.31 -20.19
C TYR A 26 -4.29 38.95 -20.20
N ALA A 27 -3.40 38.53 -19.31
CA ALA A 27 -2.01 38.99 -19.30
C ALA A 27 -1.27 38.60 -20.60
N ILE A 28 -1.51 37.40 -21.12
CA ILE A 28 -0.99 36.94 -22.40
C ILE A 28 -1.49 37.83 -23.54
N TYR A 29 -2.80 38.11 -23.60
CA TYR A 29 -3.37 39.05 -24.57
C TYR A 29 -2.66 40.42 -24.52
N LYS A 30 -2.47 40.97 -23.32
CA LYS A 30 -1.75 42.25 -23.13
C LYS A 30 -0.31 42.17 -23.62
N GLY A 31 0.37 41.05 -23.40
CA GLY A 31 1.71 40.78 -23.91
C GLY A 31 1.78 40.79 -25.43
N PHE A 32 0.85 40.10 -26.10
CA PHE A 32 0.77 40.10 -27.58
C PHE A 32 0.43 41.49 -28.15
N LYS A 33 -0.46 42.24 -27.48
CA LYS A 33 -0.77 43.62 -27.88
C LYS A 33 0.47 44.51 -27.79
N ASP A 34 1.26 44.38 -26.73
CA ASP A 34 2.53 45.11 -26.56
C ASP A 34 3.60 44.67 -27.59
N GLU A 35 3.71 43.37 -27.85
CA GLU A 35 4.60 42.85 -28.88
C GLU A 35 4.27 43.40 -30.27
N LYS A 36 2.97 43.44 -30.64
CA LYS A 36 2.53 44.05 -31.89
C LYS A 36 2.88 45.54 -31.94
N ALA A 37 2.68 46.28 -30.85
CA ALA A 37 3.08 47.68 -30.76
C ALA A 37 4.59 47.84 -30.98
N ARG A 38 5.41 47.01 -30.32
CA ARG A 38 6.87 47.02 -30.49
C ARG A 38 7.31 46.69 -31.91
N SER A 39 6.64 45.75 -32.59
CA SER A 39 6.93 45.44 -34.00
C SER A 39 6.67 46.65 -34.89
N LEU A 40 5.51 47.28 -34.75
CA LEU A 40 5.13 48.44 -35.56
C LEU A 40 6.05 49.65 -35.31
N ARG A 41 6.53 49.84 -34.07
CA ARG A 41 7.58 50.84 -33.77
C ARG A 41 8.89 50.53 -34.48
N LYS A 42 9.31 49.26 -34.53
CA LYS A 42 10.51 48.84 -35.27
C LYS A 42 10.38 49.04 -36.78
N GLU A 43 9.16 49.00 -37.29
CA GLU A 43 8.83 49.32 -38.69
C GLU A 43 8.77 50.83 -38.98
N ASN A 44 9.12 51.69 -38.00
CA ASN A 44 9.06 53.16 -38.08
C ASN A 44 7.66 53.73 -38.39
N LYS A 45 6.59 53.03 -38.00
CA LYS A 45 5.23 53.59 -38.07
C LYS A 45 5.06 54.69 -37.03
N SER A 46 4.20 55.67 -37.33
CA SER A 46 3.85 56.72 -36.39
C SER A 46 2.99 56.19 -35.23
N GLU A 47 3.05 56.81 -34.06
CA GLU A 47 2.25 56.36 -32.90
C GLU A 47 0.73 56.38 -33.19
N ALA A 48 0.26 57.27 -34.07
CA ALA A 48 -1.13 57.30 -34.49
C ALA A 48 -1.53 56.06 -35.30
N GLU A 49 -0.69 55.63 -36.25
CA GLU A 49 -0.90 54.40 -37.02
C GLU A 49 -0.79 53.15 -36.14
N ILE A 50 0.08 53.18 -35.14
CA ILE A 50 0.22 52.08 -34.16
C ILE A 50 -1.07 51.93 -33.37
N GLU A 51 -1.62 53.01 -32.83
CA GLU A 51 -2.87 52.94 -32.05
C GLU A 51 -4.03 52.40 -32.90
N ASP A 52 -4.16 52.85 -34.15
CA ASP A 52 -5.18 52.34 -35.08
C ASP A 52 -5.02 50.84 -35.35
N GLU A 53 -3.80 50.37 -35.58
CA GLU A 53 -3.49 48.94 -35.74
C GLU A 53 -3.75 48.11 -34.47
N LEU A 54 -3.56 48.70 -33.30
CA LEU A 54 -3.82 48.06 -32.01
C LEU A 54 -5.32 48.00 -31.69
N VAL A 55 -6.10 48.99 -32.12
CA VAL A 55 -7.58 48.97 -32.06
C VAL A 55 -8.11 47.88 -32.99
N LYS A 56 -7.67 47.85 -34.25
CA LYS A 56 -8.02 46.78 -35.20
C LYS A 56 -7.70 45.40 -34.65
N TYR A 57 -6.54 45.25 -34.01
CA TYR A 57 -6.16 44.00 -33.35
C TYR A 57 -7.10 43.64 -32.19
N HIS A 58 -7.48 44.61 -31.36
CA HIS A 58 -8.44 44.41 -30.27
C HIS A 58 -9.80 43.92 -30.80
N ASP A 59 -10.32 44.58 -31.82
CA ASP A 59 -11.61 44.24 -32.42
C ASP A 59 -11.56 42.87 -33.13
N HIS A 60 -10.42 42.54 -33.75
CA HIS A 60 -10.18 41.21 -34.31
C HIS A 60 -10.23 40.12 -33.23
N CYS A 61 -9.61 40.36 -32.07
CA CYS A 61 -9.66 39.40 -30.96
C CYS A 61 -11.08 39.23 -30.41
N LEU A 62 -11.88 40.29 -30.38
CA LEU A 62 -13.28 40.23 -29.92
C LEU A 62 -14.22 39.57 -30.92
N SER A 63 -13.96 39.72 -32.22
CA SER A 63 -14.78 39.14 -33.29
C SER A 63 -14.47 37.66 -33.55
N SER A 64 -13.29 37.18 -33.13
CA SER A 64 -12.87 35.79 -33.33
C SER A 64 -12.79 35.02 -31.99
N PRO A 65 -13.80 34.20 -31.66
CA PRO A 65 -13.76 33.33 -30.47
C PRO A 65 -12.53 32.43 -30.43
N LYS A 66 -12.08 31.93 -31.60
CA LYS A 66 -10.88 31.11 -31.72
C LYS A 66 -9.63 31.82 -31.20
N GLN A 67 -9.52 33.14 -31.41
CA GLN A 67 -8.37 33.90 -30.94
C GLN A 67 -8.35 34.00 -29.41
N LEU A 68 -9.53 34.12 -28.79
CA LEU A 68 -9.67 34.10 -27.34
C LEU A 68 -9.31 32.72 -26.75
N ASP A 69 -9.69 31.64 -27.44
CA ASP A 69 -9.35 30.29 -27.03
C ASP A 69 -7.85 30.03 -27.09
N VAL A 70 -7.13 30.56 -28.08
CA VAL A 70 -5.64 30.50 -28.10
C VAL A 70 -5.02 31.10 -26.83
N PHE A 71 -5.57 32.20 -26.32
CA PHE A 71 -5.06 32.80 -25.08
C PHE A 71 -5.40 31.97 -23.84
N ARG A 72 -6.57 31.32 -23.83
CA ARG A 72 -6.99 30.38 -22.77
C ARG A 72 -6.11 29.15 -22.77
N ASP A 73 -5.93 28.51 -23.92
CA ASP A 73 -5.11 27.31 -24.07
C ASP A 73 -3.65 27.57 -23.67
N LYS A 74 -3.07 28.70 -24.08
CA LYS A 74 -1.72 29.09 -23.65
C LYS A 74 -1.63 29.30 -22.15
N ALA A 75 -2.64 29.90 -21.52
CA ALA A 75 -2.67 30.07 -20.07
C ALA A 75 -2.75 28.71 -19.36
N ALA A 76 -3.64 27.83 -19.81
CA ALA A 76 -3.78 26.47 -19.30
C ALA A 76 -2.46 25.68 -19.41
N GLN A 77 -1.78 25.77 -20.55
CA GLN A 77 -0.47 25.14 -20.75
C GLN A 77 0.60 25.68 -19.79
N ILE A 78 0.66 26.99 -19.58
CA ILE A 78 1.62 27.61 -18.66
C ILE A 78 1.35 27.16 -17.22
N VAL A 79 0.10 27.27 -16.76
CA VAL A 79 -0.28 26.84 -15.40
C VAL A 79 -0.02 25.35 -15.21
N GLY A 80 -0.44 24.52 -16.17
CA GLY A 80 -0.21 23.08 -16.15
C GLY A 80 1.29 22.74 -16.11
N GLY A 81 2.11 23.46 -16.88
CA GLY A 81 3.57 23.31 -16.86
C GLY A 81 4.19 23.63 -15.50
N TYR A 82 3.76 24.72 -14.85
CA TYR A 82 4.23 25.07 -13.50
C TYR A 82 3.80 24.06 -12.45
N VAL A 83 2.53 23.61 -12.48
CA VAL A 83 2.02 22.59 -11.56
C VAL A 83 2.76 21.27 -11.75
N ALA A 84 2.99 20.84 -12.99
CA ALA A 84 3.74 19.63 -13.28
C ALA A 84 5.20 19.72 -12.78
N ALA A 85 5.86 20.86 -12.98
CA ALA A 85 7.21 21.10 -12.47
C ALA A 85 7.27 21.14 -10.93
N ALA A 86 6.28 21.74 -10.29
CA ALA A 86 6.18 21.76 -8.83
C ALA A 86 5.96 20.35 -8.27
N ASN A 87 5.06 19.58 -8.88
CA ASN A 87 4.76 18.20 -8.47
C ASN A 87 5.95 17.28 -8.65
N SER A 88 6.66 17.35 -9.78
CA SER A 88 7.86 16.52 -10.01
C SER A 88 8.98 16.87 -9.04
N GLY A 89 9.16 18.16 -8.74
CA GLY A 89 10.11 18.63 -7.73
C GLY A 89 9.76 18.16 -6.32
N LEU A 90 8.48 18.19 -5.95
CA LEU A 90 8.00 17.70 -4.65
C LEU A 90 8.18 16.18 -4.55
N GLN A 91 7.76 15.44 -5.57
CA GLN A 91 7.88 13.97 -5.62
C GLN A 91 9.33 13.54 -5.47
N THR A 92 10.26 14.19 -6.18
CA THR A 92 11.70 13.90 -6.06
C THR A 92 12.22 14.11 -4.64
N ARG A 93 11.74 15.15 -3.93
CA ARG A 93 12.15 15.42 -2.54
C ARG A 93 11.57 14.39 -1.58
N VAL A 94 10.30 14.05 -1.74
CA VAL A 94 9.59 13.05 -0.94
C VAL A 94 10.26 11.68 -1.11
N ASP A 95 10.54 11.27 -2.34
CA ASP A 95 11.22 10.00 -2.63
C ASP A 95 12.63 9.96 -2.03
N ALA A 96 13.36 11.06 -2.10
CA ALA A 96 14.69 11.17 -1.48
C ALA A 96 14.62 11.09 0.06
N GLU A 97 13.57 11.64 0.67
CA GLU A 97 13.37 11.60 2.12
C GLU A 97 12.93 10.21 2.60
N PHE A 98 12.05 9.54 1.85
CA PHE A 98 11.70 8.14 2.09
C PHE A 98 12.89 7.22 1.97
N ALA A 99 13.72 7.36 0.93
CA ALA A 99 14.93 6.55 0.77
C ALA A 99 15.92 6.73 1.93
N LYS A 100 16.07 7.96 2.46
CA LYS A 100 16.87 8.21 3.67
C LYS A 100 16.26 7.54 4.90
N PHE A 101 14.95 7.70 5.09
CA PHE A 101 14.24 7.09 6.21
C PHE A 101 14.35 5.56 6.21
N GLU A 102 14.18 4.92 5.06
CA GLU A 102 14.37 3.47 4.90
C GLU A 102 15.79 3.03 5.21
N ALA A 103 16.80 3.77 4.73
CA ALA A 103 18.19 3.48 5.00
C ALA A 103 18.51 3.56 6.50
N ASP A 104 17.99 4.56 7.19
CA ASP A 104 18.20 4.75 8.63
C ASP A 104 17.47 3.68 9.45
N LYS A 105 16.24 3.33 9.08
CA LYS A 105 15.51 2.23 9.72
C LYS A 105 16.17 0.88 9.51
N LYS A 106 16.70 0.62 8.31
CA LYS A 106 17.47 -0.60 8.03
C LYS A 106 18.71 -0.70 8.90
N LYS A 107 19.44 0.40 9.12
CA LYS A 107 20.58 0.44 10.05
C LYS A 107 20.15 0.18 11.50
N GLU A 108 19.04 0.78 11.93
CA GLU A 108 18.50 0.59 13.28
C GLU A 108 18.10 -0.87 13.53
N ILE A 109 17.39 -1.48 12.59
CA ILE A 109 17.01 -2.90 12.63
C ILE A 109 18.26 -3.78 12.69
N ALA A 110 19.25 -3.55 11.82
CA ALA A 110 20.49 -4.33 11.82
C ALA A 110 21.26 -4.19 13.16
N ALA A 111 21.27 -3.01 13.76
CA ALA A 111 21.88 -2.78 15.06
C ALA A 111 21.13 -3.50 16.19
N LEU A 112 19.79 -3.50 16.16
CA LEU A 112 18.95 -4.22 17.10
C LEU A 112 19.11 -5.74 16.96
N GLU A 113 19.09 -6.28 15.75
CA GLU A 113 19.33 -7.71 15.49
C GLU A 113 20.70 -8.17 16.01
N LYS A 114 21.74 -7.34 15.84
CA LYS A 114 23.07 -7.62 16.39
C LYS A 114 23.04 -7.69 17.92
N LYS A 115 22.36 -6.75 18.57
CA LYS A 115 22.20 -6.74 20.04
C LYS A 115 21.42 -7.97 20.54
N VAL A 116 20.36 -8.38 19.83
CA VAL A 116 19.60 -9.58 20.16
C VAL A 116 20.48 -10.82 20.07
N LYS A 117 21.23 -10.99 18.97
CA LYS A 117 22.16 -12.13 18.80
C LYS A 117 23.26 -12.17 19.86
N GLU A 118 23.79 -11.02 20.26
CA GLU A 118 24.77 -10.93 21.34
C GLU A 118 24.17 -11.29 22.70
N ALA A 119 22.96 -10.80 22.99
CA ALA A 119 22.22 -11.13 24.20
C ALA A 119 21.86 -12.63 24.28
N GLU A 120 21.41 -13.23 23.17
CA GLU A 120 21.14 -14.67 23.07
C GLU A 120 22.39 -15.50 23.32
N LYS A 121 23.53 -15.14 22.70
CA LYS A 121 24.81 -15.82 22.95
C LYS A 121 25.24 -15.69 24.41
N ALA A 122 25.07 -14.52 25.02
CA ALA A 122 25.38 -14.32 26.44
C ALA A 122 24.47 -15.14 27.36
N ALA A 123 23.17 -15.19 27.06
CA ALA A 123 22.20 -16.01 27.79
C ALA A 123 22.52 -17.52 27.66
N LEU A 124 22.83 -17.98 26.45
CA LEU A 124 23.21 -19.37 26.19
C LEU A 124 24.49 -19.75 26.92
N LYS A 125 25.50 -18.86 26.94
CA LYS A 125 26.74 -19.06 27.69
C LYS A 125 26.47 -19.16 29.20
N ARG A 126 25.59 -18.31 29.74
CA ARG A 126 25.19 -18.40 31.16
C ARG A 126 24.43 -19.69 31.46
N LEU A 127 23.54 -20.12 30.58
CA LEU A 127 22.79 -21.36 30.73
C LEU A 127 23.74 -22.57 30.71
N MET A 128 24.69 -22.62 29.76
CA MET A 128 25.71 -23.67 29.72
C MET A 128 26.62 -23.67 30.95
N ALA A 129 27.06 -22.50 31.41
CA ALA A 129 27.86 -22.39 32.63
C ALA A 129 27.09 -22.88 33.86
N GLY A 130 25.80 -22.53 33.98
CA GLY A 130 24.91 -23.07 35.01
C GLY A 130 24.75 -24.59 34.89
N ALA A 131 24.48 -25.11 33.70
CA ALA A 131 24.34 -26.54 33.45
C ALA A 131 25.63 -27.33 33.78
N ASP A 132 26.81 -26.78 33.49
CA ASP A 132 28.10 -27.38 33.84
C ASP A 132 28.35 -27.36 35.36
N GLN A 133 27.88 -26.33 36.07
CA GLN A 133 27.90 -26.32 37.53
C GLN A 133 26.93 -27.33 38.15
N TYR A 134 25.71 -27.44 37.60
CA TYR A 134 24.74 -28.46 38.03
C TYR A 134 25.21 -29.88 37.72
N SER A 135 25.80 -30.13 36.55
CA SER A 135 26.29 -31.46 36.17
C SER A 135 27.44 -31.96 37.06
N LYS A 136 28.29 -31.04 37.57
CA LYS A 136 29.34 -31.36 38.53
C LYS A 136 28.80 -31.69 39.92
N GLN A 137 27.63 -31.16 40.28
CA GLN A 137 26.96 -31.45 41.57
C GLN A 137 26.10 -32.72 41.51
N ILE A 138 25.72 -33.18 40.32
CA ILE A 138 25.01 -34.44 40.13
C ILE A 138 26.04 -35.58 40.10
N LYS A 139 26.12 -36.38 41.17
CA LYS A 139 26.81 -37.69 41.16
C LYS A 139 26.30 -38.47 39.94
N LYS A 140 27.22 -38.84 39.04
CA LYS A 140 26.94 -39.56 37.78
C LYS A 140 25.86 -40.64 38.01
N PRO A 141 24.67 -40.56 37.38
CA PRO A 141 23.70 -41.62 37.47
C PRO A 141 24.19 -42.77 36.59
N VAL A 142 24.90 -43.70 37.21
CA VAL A 142 25.21 -45.00 36.63
C VAL A 142 23.87 -45.72 36.45
N GLY A 143 23.28 -45.68 35.25
CA GLY A 143 22.00 -46.34 34.98
C GLY A 143 21.15 -45.81 33.82
N ILE A 144 21.39 -44.59 33.29
CA ILE A 144 20.55 -44.03 32.20
C ILE A 144 20.68 -44.86 30.90
N LEU A 145 21.86 -45.40 30.62
CA LEU A 145 22.09 -46.28 29.46
C LEU A 145 21.37 -47.64 29.59
N GLU A 146 21.15 -48.12 30.81
CA GLU A 146 20.41 -49.37 31.05
C GLU A 146 18.90 -49.13 30.99
N ILE A 147 18.44 -48.01 31.54
CA ILE A 147 17.02 -47.59 31.47
C ILE A 147 16.63 -47.30 30.02
N SER A 148 17.48 -46.64 29.23
CA SER A 148 17.20 -46.36 27.82
C SER A 148 17.19 -47.64 26.97
N LYS A 149 18.09 -48.59 27.23
CA LYS A 149 18.06 -49.91 26.59
C LYS A 149 16.79 -50.67 26.94
N ALA A 150 16.36 -50.67 28.21
CA ALA A 150 15.14 -51.33 28.65
C ALA A 150 13.89 -50.71 27.99
N TRP A 151 13.82 -49.38 27.90
CA TRP A 151 12.72 -48.67 27.23
C TRP A 151 12.71 -48.90 25.72
N ALA A 152 13.88 -48.90 25.07
CA ALA A 152 14.00 -49.21 23.65
C ALA A 152 13.58 -50.66 23.35
N TRP A 153 13.98 -51.62 24.19
CA TRP A 153 13.54 -53.02 24.06
C TRP A 153 12.04 -53.19 24.35
N ALA A 154 11.48 -52.43 25.30
CA ALA A 154 10.06 -52.42 25.59
C ALA A 154 9.25 -51.83 24.42
N LEU A 155 9.76 -50.77 23.76
CA LEU A 155 9.16 -50.19 22.55
C LEU A 155 9.23 -51.14 21.35
N ILE A 156 10.37 -51.82 21.14
CA ILE A 156 10.50 -52.84 20.10
C ILE A 156 9.55 -54.01 20.39
N LYS A 157 9.47 -54.48 21.64
CA LYS A 157 8.47 -55.48 22.04
C LYS A 157 7.06 -54.96 21.80
N PHE A 158 6.72 -53.73 22.16
CA PHE A 158 5.40 -53.15 21.91
C PHE A 158 5.04 -53.11 20.42
N LEU A 159 5.98 -52.72 19.55
CA LEU A 159 5.78 -52.67 18.10
C LEU A 159 5.60 -54.06 17.46
N PHE A 160 6.13 -55.13 18.08
CA PHE A 160 6.06 -56.49 17.56
C PHE A 160 5.17 -57.45 18.38
N SER A 161 4.65 -57.04 19.54
CA SER A 161 3.82 -57.85 20.44
C SER A 161 2.33 -57.67 20.16
N GLY A 162 1.90 -57.92 18.92
CA GLY A 162 0.52 -58.36 18.63
C GLY A 162 -0.66 -57.45 19.05
N VAL A 163 -0.46 -56.23 19.54
CA VAL A 163 -1.52 -55.22 19.77
C VAL A 163 -2.05 -54.78 18.38
N PRO A 164 -3.35 -54.44 18.21
CA PRO A 164 -4.00 -54.37 16.90
C PRO A 164 -3.18 -53.52 15.93
N LYS A 165 -2.78 -54.15 14.82
CA LYS A 165 -1.77 -53.71 13.83
C LYS A 165 -1.85 -52.24 13.38
N LEU A 166 -2.98 -51.58 13.61
CA LEU A 166 -3.28 -50.18 13.28
C LEU A 166 -2.51 -49.16 14.14
N PHE A 167 -2.32 -49.38 15.45
CA PHE A 167 -1.63 -48.41 16.29
C PHE A 167 -0.11 -48.41 16.06
N ALA A 168 0.47 -49.59 15.81
CA ALA A 168 1.88 -49.72 15.50
C ALA A 168 2.24 -49.08 14.16
N THR A 169 1.36 -49.17 13.14
CA THR A 169 1.56 -48.50 11.85
C THR A 169 1.41 -46.99 11.97
N ALA A 170 0.38 -46.50 12.67
CA ALA A 170 0.18 -45.06 12.92
C ALA A 170 1.38 -44.44 13.65
N PHE A 171 1.88 -45.11 14.69
CA PHE A 171 3.05 -44.65 15.44
C PHE A 171 4.34 -44.69 14.59
N SER A 172 4.55 -45.74 13.80
CA SER A 172 5.74 -45.85 12.94
C SER A 172 5.76 -44.82 11.81
N ILE A 173 4.59 -44.54 11.20
CA ILE A 173 4.43 -43.49 10.20
C ILE A 173 4.68 -42.12 10.84
N GLY A 174 4.11 -41.86 12.02
CA GLY A 174 4.36 -40.62 12.77
C GLY A 174 5.85 -40.43 13.10
N LEU A 175 6.54 -41.50 13.51
CA LEU A 175 7.97 -41.46 13.81
C LEU A 175 8.82 -41.17 12.56
N LEU A 176 8.51 -41.80 11.42
CA LEU A 176 9.20 -41.56 10.15
C LEU A 176 8.99 -40.14 9.63
N PHE A 177 7.77 -39.61 9.70
CA PHE A 177 7.48 -38.23 9.30
C PHE A 177 8.09 -37.20 10.27
N SER A 178 8.16 -37.51 11.57
CA SER A 178 8.84 -36.65 12.55
C SER A 178 10.36 -36.61 12.31
N LEU A 179 10.98 -37.75 11.95
CA LEU A 179 12.39 -37.82 11.59
C LEU A 179 12.69 -37.09 10.27
N TYR A 180 11.81 -37.24 9.27
CA TYR A 180 11.93 -36.53 7.99
C TYR A 180 11.78 -35.01 8.13
N GLY A 181 10.84 -34.56 8.96
CA GLY A 181 10.61 -33.15 9.23
C GLY A 181 11.73 -32.47 10.03
N LEU A 182 12.44 -33.22 10.88
CA LEU A 182 13.61 -32.74 11.61
C LEU A 182 14.80 -32.43 10.68
N ILE A 183 14.89 -33.11 9.53
CA ILE A 183 15.93 -32.91 8.53
C ILE A 183 15.55 -31.79 7.55
N ASN A 184 14.26 -31.62 7.24
CA ASN A 184 13.78 -30.67 6.23
C ASN A 184 13.07 -29.41 6.77
N GLY A 185 13.09 -29.19 8.09
CA GLY A 185 12.63 -27.94 8.71
C GLY A 185 11.11 -27.74 8.84
N ASP A 186 10.28 -28.69 8.40
CA ASP A 186 8.82 -28.60 8.45
C ASP A 186 8.16 -29.83 9.11
N ALA A 187 8.60 -30.13 10.33
CA ALA A 187 8.13 -31.28 11.12
C ALA A 187 6.66 -31.18 11.55
N VAL A 188 6.16 -29.96 11.75
CA VAL A 188 4.80 -29.73 12.27
C VAL A 188 3.74 -30.03 11.21
N THR A 189 4.01 -29.70 9.95
CA THR A 189 3.07 -29.94 8.83
C THR A 189 2.98 -31.42 8.45
N GLY A 190 4.12 -32.14 8.48
CA GLY A 190 4.17 -33.59 8.26
C GLY A 190 3.46 -34.38 9.37
N LEU A 191 3.67 -34.01 10.63
CA LEU A 191 3.03 -34.66 11.78
C LEU A 191 1.51 -34.43 11.78
N ARG A 192 1.04 -33.21 11.48
CA ARG A 192 -0.40 -32.91 11.37
C ARG A 192 -1.06 -33.72 10.27
N LYS A 193 -0.49 -33.76 9.06
CA LYS A 193 -1.05 -34.56 7.95
C LYS A 193 -1.07 -36.05 8.25
N GLY A 194 -0.05 -36.57 8.94
CA GLY A 194 -0.02 -37.95 9.41
C GLY A 194 -1.08 -38.27 10.46
N LEU A 195 -1.31 -37.37 11.42
CA LEU A 195 -2.37 -37.51 12.44
C LEU A 195 -3.78 -37.43 11.85
N TYR A 196 -4.04 -36.48 10.95
CA TYR A 196 -5.37 -36.36 10.34
C TYR A 196 -5.74 -37.61 9.55
N LYS A 197 -4.79 -38.16 8.78
CA LYS A 197 -5.02 -39.37 7.98
C LYS A 197 -5.20 -40.63 8.83
N THR A 198 -4.68 -40.65 10.06
CA THR A 198 -4.85 -41.76 11.01
C THR A 198 -6.14 -41.64 11.81
N ILE A 199 -6.60 -40.43 12.12
CA ILE A 199 -7.95 -40.19 12.68
C ILE A 199 -9.02 -40.61 11.66
N ASP A 200 -8.83 -40.25 10.38
CA ASP A 200 -9.75 -40.62 9.29
C ASP A 200 -9.83 -42.15 9.05
N LEU A 201 -8.74 -42.87 9.32
CA LEU A 201 -8.69 -44.34 9.19
C LEU A 201 -9.26 -45.08 10.40
N THR A 202 -9.36 -44.42 11.57
CA THR A 202 -9.74 -45.06 12.84
C THR A 202 -11.18 -44.73 13.28
N VAL A 203 -11.85 -43.81 12.59
CA VAL A 203 -13.28 -43.52 12.77
C VAL A 203 -14.07 -44.14 11.60
N PRO A 204 -14.84 -45.21 11.81
CA PRO A 204 -15.66 -45.77 10.74
C PRO A 204 -16.89 -44.87 10.53
N GLY A 205 -16.83 -44.06 9.48
CA GLY A 205 -18.00 -43.48 8.82
C GLY A 205 -18.40 -42.07 9.26
N GLU A 206 -17.78 -41.06 8.65
CA GLU A 206 -18.52 -39.95 8.03
C GLU A 206 -17.61 -39.25 7.03
N LYS A 207 -18.02 -39.13 5.77
CA LYS A 207 -17.27 -38.36 4.77
C LYS A 207 -17.32 -36.89 5.16
N VAL A 208 -16.25 -36.36 5.73
CA VAL A 208 -16.09 -34.91 5.84
C VAL A 208 -15.69 -34.39 4.45
N THR A 209 -16.68 -33.92 3.70
CA THR A 209 -16.47 -33.12 2.49
C THR A 209 -15.74 -31.84 2.93
N SER A 210 -14.42 -31.79 2.73
CA SER A 210 -13.66 -30.56 2.93
C SER A 210 -13.96 -29.61 1.77
N GLU A 211 -15.04 -28.84 1.88
CA GLU A 211 -15.16 -27.61 1.10
C GLU A 211 -14.12 -26.62 1.62
N GLN A 212 -13.16 -26.38 0.75
CA GLN A 212 -12.17 -25.33 0.79
C GLN A 212 -12.85 -23.98 1.02
N ARG A 213 -12.70 -23.38 2.21
CA ARG A 213 -12.87 -21.93 2.40
C ARG A 213 -11.50 -21.29 2.45
N ASP A 214 -11.09 -20.77 1.30
CA ASP A 214 -10.04 -19.77 1.20
C ASP A 214 -10.47 -18.54 2.01
N VAL A 215 -9.76 -18.27 3.10
CA VAL A 215 -9.92 -17.03 3.86
C VAL A 215 -9.15 -15.93 3.13
N SER A 216 -9.74 -15.46 2.04
CA SER A 216 -9.34 -14.23 1.34
C SER A 216 -10.60 -13.43 1.04
N SER A 217 -11.00 -12.57 1.98
CA SER A 217 -11.67 -11.27 1.78
C SER A 217 -12.42 -10.88 3.05
N ASN A 218 -11.84 -9.96 3.82
CA ASN A 218 -12.62 -9.11 4.72
C ASN A 218 -12.42 -7.67 4.26
N THR A 219 -13.18 -7.29 3.22
CA THR A 219 -13.60 -5.91 3.00
C THR A 219 -14.99 -5.79 3.60
N PRO A 220 -15.24 -4.92 4.59
CA PRO A 220 -16.59 -4.71 5.10
C PRO A 220 -17.27 -3.58 4.34
N GLU A 221 -18.25 -3.92 3.49
CA GLU A 221 -19.33 -3.00 3.11
C GLU A 221 -20.68 -3.61 3.47
N GLY A 222 -21.44 -2.86 4.28
CA GLY A 222 -22.87 -2.67 4.05
C GLY A 222 -23.87 -3.67 4.65
N GLN A 223 -24.48 -3.29 5.78
CA GLN A 223 -25.90 -3.49 6.15
C GLN A 223 -26.10 -2.76 7.50
N GLU A 224 -27.17 -2.05 7.83
CA GLU A 224 -28.36 -1.52 7.18
C GLU A 224 -28.98 -0.60 8.26
N ALA A 225 -29.65 0.48 7.84
CA ALA A 225 -30.31 1.43 8.72
C ALA A 225 -31.60 0.86 9.35
N PRO A 226 -32.08 1.46 10.46
CA PRO A 226 -33.53 1.53 10.67
C PRO A 226 -34.05 2.95 10.91
N ALA A 227 -34.99 3.31 10.03
CA ALA A 227 -36.25 4.02 10.26
C ALA A 227 -36.25 5.28 11.16
N GLU A 228 -36.18 6.43 10.50
CA GLU A 228 -36.52 7.74 11.04
C GLU A 228 -38.04 7.98 10.95
N LYS A 229 -38.65 8.35 12.08
CA LYS A 229 -40.05 8.81 12.18
C LYS A 229 -40.17 10.20 11.55
N SER A 230 -41.16 10.40 10.67
CA SER A 230 -41.58 11.73 10.21
C SER A 230 -43.04 12.01 10.60
N PRO A 231 -43.41 13.26 10.92
CA PRO A 231 -44.69 13.59 11.55
C PRO A 231 -45.77 14.08 10.56
N ALA A 232 -47.01 13.95 11.02
CA ALA A 232 -48.16 14.84 10.83
C ALA A 232 -48.52 15.36 9.41
N THR A 233 -49.62 14.84 8.87
CA THR A 233 -50.46 15.62 7.95
C THR A 233 -51.94 15.52 8.33
N ALA A 234 -52.54 16.70 8.38
CA ALA A 234 -53.90 17.04 8.73
C ALA A 234 -54.99 16.18 8.07
N GLY A 235 -55.97 15.79 8.87
CA GLY A 235 -57.30 15.43 8.38
C GLY A 235 -58.16 16.69 8.19
N ARG A 236 -58.82 16.79 7.04
CA ARG A 236 -60.04 17.57 6.86
C ARG A 236 -60.79 17.04 5.65
N ASN A 237 -61.97 16.48 5.89
CA ASN A 237 -63.13 16.50 4.99
C ASN A 237 -64.33 15.91 5.75
N HIS A 238 -65.16 16.77 6.31
CA HIS A 238 -66.62 16.83 6.17
C HIS A 238 -67.18 17.97 7.03
#